data_AF-A0A949XRK1-F1
#
_entry.id   AF-A0A949XRK1-F1
#
_cell.length_a   1.000
_cell.length_b   1.000
_cell.length_c   1.000
_cell.angle_alpha   90.00
_cell.angle_beta   90.00
_cell.angle_gamma   90.00
#
_symmetry.space_group_name_H-M   'P 1'
#
loop_
_entity.id
_entity.type
_entity.pdbx_description
1 polymer ?
#
loop_
_entity_poly.entity_id
_entity_poly.type
_entity_poly.pdbx_seq_one_letter_code
_entity_poly.pdbx_strand_id
1 'polypeptide(L)'
;MTTLSRRLAVVSFSLTLLTGATVSLAAAQPGWFQEYAPAGPDYPAPYGGGLRSLVDRTQNDLRLAAQEEHLKGDQRERYEHAQGHLSSFDRHLTKGRFDKGELDKSIDSIKAILDKNVLQASSRDALLRDVDGLRAARDHRY
;
A
#
# COMPACT_ATOMS: atom_id res chain seq x y z
N MET A 1 11.43 -55.12 19.10
CA MET A 1 12.55 -54.99 18.14
C MET A 1 11.93 -55.06 16.74
N THR A 2 11.67 -53.91 16.09
CA THR A 2 12.44 -53.40 14.92
C THR A 2 12.53 -54.46 13.80
N THR A 3 12.00 -54.30 12.58
CA THR A 3 12.12 -53.19 11.61
C THR A 3 11.28 -53.55 10.36
N LEU A 4 10.45 -52.66 9.81
CA LEU A 4 10.77 -51.77 8.67
C LEU A 4 10.80 -52.49 7.30
N SER A 5 9.85 -52.21 6.40
CA SER A 5 10.05 -52.02 4.93
C SER A 5 8.68 -51.99 4.20
N ARG A 6 8.28 -50.84 3.63
CA ARG A 6 8.50 -50.35 2.24
C ARG A 6 7.48 -50.85 1.21
N ARG A 7 6.49 -49.97 0.97
CA ARG A 7 5.91 -49.50 -0.32
C ARG A 7 5.91 -50.46 -1.53
N LEU A 8 4.71 -50.72 -2.07
CA LEU A 8 4.33 -50.87 -3.50
C LEU A 8 2.79 -50.70 -3.55
N ALA A 9 2.25 -49.53 -3.92
CA ALA A 9 1.81 -49.16 -5.27
C ALA A 9 0.79 -50.13 -5.89
N VAL A 10 -0.51 -49.80 -5.75
CA VAL A 10 -1.52 -50.12 -6.77
C VAL A 10 -2.25 -48.83 -7.09
N VAL A 11 -1.98 -48.32 -8.28
CA VAL A 11 -2.75 -47.29 -8.95
C VAL A 11 -4.02 -47.96 -9.46
N SER A 12 -5.17 -47.55 -8.94
CA SER A 12 -6.46 -47.84 -9.56
C SER A 12 -7.12 -46.53 -9.93
N PHE A 13 -7.22 -46.33 -11.23
CA PHE A 13 -7.80 -45.19 -11.92
C PHE A 13 -9.31 -45.41 -12.00
N SER A 14 -10.10 -44.59 -11.31
CA SER A 14 -11.55 -44.51 -11.55
C SER A 14 -12.01 -43.07 -11.45
N LEU A 15 -12.16 -42.48 -12.63
CA LEU A 15 -12.89 -41.27 -12.95
C LEU A 15 -14.32 -41.35 -12.43
N THR A 16 -14.72 -40.40 -11.59
CA THR A 16 -16.13 -40.06 -11.42
C THR A 16 -16.27 -38.55 -11.35
N LEU A 17 -16.68 -37.97 -12.49
CA LEU A 17 -17.24 -36.63 -12.56
C LEU A 17 -18.46 -36.59 -11.64
N LEU A 18 -18.44 -35.70 -10.64
CA LEU A 18 -19.66 -35.24 -10.00
C LEU A 18 -19.55 -33.74 -9.77
N THR A 19 -20.16 -33.06 -10.72
CA THR A 19 -20.75 -31.73 -10.63
C THR A 19 -21.39 -31.45 -9.28
N GLY A 20 -21.15 -30.25 -8.77
CA GLY A 20 -21.87 -29.70 -7.63
C GLY A 20 -20.91 -29.15 -6.60
N ALA A 21 -20.47 -27.90 -6.80
CA ALA A 21 -19.68 -27.16 -5.83
C ALA A 21 -20.35 -27.24 -4.45
N THR A 22 -19.69 -27.96 -3.55
CA THR A 22 -20.05 -28.04 -2.14
C THR A 22 -19.84 -26.67 -1.51
N VAL A 23 -20.84 -26.24 -0.73
CA VAL A 23 -20.72 -25.14 0.22
C VAL A 23 -19.57 -25.52 1.15
N SER A 24 -18.44 -24.83 1.02
CA SER A 24 -17.32 -25.05 1.94
C SER A 24 -17.67 -24.42 3.29
N LEU A 25 -17.81 -25.33 4.24
CA LEU A 25 -17.88 -25.16 5.68
C LEU A 25 -16.97 -24.02 6.16
N ALA A 26 -17.53 -23.08 6.92
CA ALA A 26 -16.79 -22.03 7.60
C ALA A 26 -15.78 -22.66 8.58
N ALA A 27 -14.51 -22.69 8.19
CA ALA A 27 -13.40 -22.83 9.12
C ALA A 27 -13.09 -21.44 9.69
N ALA A 28 -13.54 -21.18 10.91
CA ALA A 28 -13.12 -20.01 11.67
C ALA A 28 -11.60 -20.06 11.89
N GLN A 29 -10.86 -19.24 11.14
CA GLN A 29 -9.47 -18.90 11.43
C GLN A 29 -9.41 -17.44 11.89
N PRO A 30 -8.78 -17.12 13.04
CA PRO A 30 -8.55 -15.74 13.43
C PRO A 30 -7.37 -15.20 12.62
N GLY A 31 -7.67 -14.58 11.49
CA GLY A 31 -6.69 -13.95 10.62
C GLY A 31 -7.04 -12.47 10.42
N TRP A 32 -6.09 -11.59 10.74
CA TRP A 32 -6.15 -10.14 10.62
C TRP A 32 -6.19 -9.63 9.16
N PHE A 33 -6.99 -10.26 8.30
CA PHE A 33 -7.13 -9.86 6.91
C PHE A 33 -8.42 -9.11 6.74
N GLN A 34 -8.32 -7.78 6.78
CA GLN A 34 -9.32 -6.88 6.24
C GLN A 34 -9.43 -7.20 4.75
N GLU A 35 -10.58 -7.74 4.35
CA GLU A 35 -10.94 -7.96 2.95
C GLU A 35 -10.86 -6.63 2.20
N TYR A 36 -9.78 -6.45 1.43
CA TYR A 36 -9.57 -5.27 0.60
C TYR A 36 -10.60 -5.30 -0.52
N ALA A 37 -11.46 -4.28 -0.55
CA ALA A 37 -12.41 -4.05 -1.63
C ALA A 37 -11.73 -4.16 -3.01
N PRO A 38 -12.40 -4.73 -4.03
CA PRO A 38 -11.79 -4.98 -5.33
C PRO A 38 -11.31 -3.67 -5.95
N ALA A 39 -10.06 -3.69 -6.41
CA ALA A 39 -9.46 -2.62 -7.18
C ALA A 39 -10.34 -2.28 -8.40
N GLY A 40 -10.64 -0.99 -8.57
CA GLY A 40 -11.22 -0.46 -9.80
C GLY A 40 -10.29 -0.70 -11.00
N PRO A 41 -10.83 -0.59 -12.22
CA PRO A 41 -10.23 -1.18 -13.41
C PRO A 41 -8.89 -0.51 -13.76
N ASP A 42 -7.87 -1.36 -13.81
CA ASP A 42 -6.79 -1.35 -14.79
C ASP A 42 -5.72 -0.24 -14.69
N TYR A 43 -4.98 -0.22 -13.58
CA TYR A 43 -3.55 0.10 -13.63
C TYR A 43 -2.78 -0.87 -12.72
N PRO A 44 -1.84 -1.68 -13.24
CA PRO A 44 -0.85 -2.32 -12.40
C PRO A 44 0.09 -1.22 -11.89
N ALA A 45 -0.25 -0.63 -10.74
CA ALA A 45 0.72 0.14 -9.99
C ALA A 45 1.94 -0.78 -9.77
N PRO A 46 3.18 -0.31 -10.02
CA PRO A 46 4.40 -1.12 -9.86
C PRO A 46 4.60 -1.65 -8.42
N TYR A 47 3.73 -1.26 -7.50
CA TYR A 47 3.62 -1.75 -6.13
C TYR A 47 2.15 -2.16 -5.93
N GLY A 48 1.91 -3.44 -5.65
CA GLY A 48 0.60 -4.11 -5.68
C GLY A 48 -0.46 -3.67 -4.66
N GLY A 49 -0.71 -2.37 -4.52
CA GLY A 49 -1.84 -1.79 -3.80
C GLY A 49 -2.26 -0.50 -4.50
N GLY A 50 -3.56 -0.26 -4.62
CA GLY A 50 -4.09 0.92 -5.33
C GLY A 50 -3.68 2.25 -4.68
N LEU A 51 -4.24 3.36 -5.18
CA LEU A 51 -3.94 4.73 -4.70
C LEU A 51 -3.93 4.88 -3.18
N ARG A 52 -4.84 4.21 -2.47
CA ARG A 52 -4.87 4.26 -1.00
C ARG A 52 -3.62 3.67 -0.34
N SER A 53 -3.12 2.55 -0.86
CA SER A 53 -1.87 1.95 -0.37
C SER A 53 -0.65 2.83 -0.64
N LEU A 54 -0.64 3.54 -1.78
CA LEU A 54 0.37 4.56 -2.07
C LEU A 54 0.30 5.70 -1.04
N VAL A 55 -0.89 6.23 -0.75
CA VAL A 55 -1.10 7.28 0.24
C VAL A 55 -0.65 6.84 1.64
N ASP A 56 -1.03 5.62 2.06
CA ASP A 56 -0.64 5.06 3.35
C ASP A 56 0.88 4.92 3.47
N ARG A 57 1.54 4.43 2.41
CA ARG A 57 3.00 4.33 2.34
C ARG A 57 3.66 5.69 2.44
N THR A 58 3.21 6.68 1.67
CA THR A 58 3.77 8.03 1.72
C THR A 58 3.61 8.68 3.10
N GLN A 59 2.46 8.48 3.77
CA GLN A 59 2.31 8.94 5.15
C GLN A 59 3.31 8.27 6.10
N ASN A 60 3.55 6.97 5.94
CA ASN A 60 4.52 6.24 6.74
C ASN A 60 5.95 6.74 6.49
N ASP A 61 6.36 6.91 5.24
CA ASP A 61 7.71 7.34 4.87
C ASP A 61 7.98 8.78 5.33
N LEU A 62 6.97 9.67 5.29
CA LEU A 62 7.05 10.99 5.92
C LEU A 62 7.25 10.90 7.44
N ARG A 63 6.57 9.98 8.13
CA ARG A 63 6.73 9.80 9.59
C ARG A 63 8.10 9.23 9.94
N LEU A 64 8.60 8.28 9.17
CA LEU A 64 9.92 7.69 9.38
C LEU A 64 11.02 8.72 9.14
N ALA A 65 10.97 9.42 8.00
CA ALA A 65 11.91 10.51 7.72
C ALA A 65 11.88 11.56 8.83
N ALA A 66 10.70 12.00 9.29
CA ALA A 66 10.62 12.99 10.36
C ALA A 66 11.20 12.52 11.72
N GLN A 67 11.25 11.21 11.97
CA GLN A 67 11.88 10.64 13.17
C GLN A 67 13.39 10.49 13.01
N GLU A 68 13.85 10.15 11.80
CA GLU A 68 15.28 9.97 11.49
C GLU A 68 16.01 11.30 11.35
N GLU A 69 15.32 12.35 10.91
CA GLU A 69 15.88 13.68 10.75
C GLU A 69 15.86 14.47 12.06
N HIS A 70 16.96 15.17 12.37
CA HIS A 70 17.06 16.08 13.53
C HIS A 70 16.33 17.42 13.27
N LEU A 71 15.03 17.36 13.02
CA LEU A 71 14.21 18.49 12.54
C LEU A 71 14.08 19.62 13.57
N LYS A 72 14.09 20.86 13.08
CA LYS A 72 13.85 22.08 13.89
C LYS A 72 12.96 23.08 13.15
N GLY A 73 12.11 23.78 13.90
CA GLY A 73 11.27 24.89 13.41
C GLY A 73 10.55 24.54 12.11
N ASP A 74 10.74 25.38 11.10
CA ASP A 74 10.13 25.27 9.77
C ASP A 74 10.36 23.92 9.08
N GLN A 75 11.44 23.20 9.40
CA GLN A 75 11.68 21.87 8.82
C GLN A 75 10.60 20.89 9.26
N ARG A 76 10.22 20.92 10.54
CA ARG A 76 9.16 20.07 11.11
C ARG A 76 7.80 20.49 10.58
N GLU A 77 7.56 21.80 10.51
CA GLU A 77 6.31 22.36 9.98
C GLU A 77 6.04 21.86 8.54
N ARG A 78 7.08 21.77 7.70
CA ARG A 78 6.94 21.20 6.34
C ARG A 78 6.43 19.76 6.33
N TYR A 79 6.91 18.91 7.25
CA TYR A 79 6.40 17.55 7.40
C TYR A 79 4.94 17.52 7.86
N GLU A 80 4.60 18.36 8.84
CA GLU A 80 3.24 18.47 9.37
C GLU A 80 2.25 18.92 8.27
N HIS A 81 2.62 19.91 7.46
CA HIS A 81 1.81 20.35 6.31
C HIS A 81 1.62 19.24 5.27
N ALA A 82 2.71 18.56 4.88
CA ALA A 82 2.64 17.46 3.93
C ALA A 82 1.73 16.32 4.43
N GLN A 83 1.89 15.92 5.69
CA GLN A 83 1.05 14.91 6.33
C GLN A 83 -0.41 15.35 6.45
N GLY A 84 -0.66 16.63 6.76
CA GLY A 84 -1.99 17.21 6.88
C GLY A 84 -2.76 17.21 5.56
N HIS A 85 -2.11 17.64 4.47
CA HIS A 85 -2.71 17.60 3.13
C HIS A 85 -2.98 16.16 2.69
N LEU A 86 -2.02 15.27 2.89
CA LEU A 86 -2.17 13.87 2.47
C LEU A 86 -3.26 13.14 3.28
N SER A 87 -3.40 13.45 4.57
CA SER A 87 -4.51 12.96 5.42
C SER A 87 -5.87 13.51 4.96
N SER A 88 -5.92 14.77 4.54
CA SER A 88 -7.14 15.40 4.01
C SER A 88 -7.54 14.76 2.67
N PHE A 89 -6.57 14.51 1.80
CA PHE A 89 -6.77 13.78 0.55
C PHE A 89 -7.30 12.36 0.82
N ASP A 90 -6.68 11.60 1.71
CA ASP A 90 -7.15 10.25 2.10
C ASP A 90 -8.60 10.28 2.61
N ARG A 91 -8.93 11.24 3.48
CA ARG A 91 -10.30 11.41 3.99
C ARG A 91 -11.31 11.66 2.88
N HIS A 92 -10.93 12.32 1.79
CA HIS A 92 -11.79 12.51 0.64
C HIS A 92 -11.89 11.23 -0.20
N LEU A 93 -10.75 10.58 -0.41
CA LEU A 93 -10.65 9.34 -1.17
C LEU A 93 -11.48 8.21 -0.54
N THR A 94 -11.42 8.06 0.78
CA THR A 94 -12.23 7.09 1.55
C THR A 94 -13.74 7.32 1.43
N LYS A 95 -14.16 8.54 1.07
CA LYS A 95 -15.56 8.90 0.78
C LYS A 95 -15.90 8.78 -0.70
N GLY A 96 -15.04 8.18 -1.52
CA GLY A 96 -15.20 8.05 -2.96
C GLY A 96 -14.99 9.35 -3.73
N ARG A 97 -14.33 10.35 -3.14
CA ARG A 97 -14.03 11.63 -3.80
C ARG A 97 -12.53 11.78 -4.03
N PHE A 98 -12.13 11.73 -5.30
CA PHE A 98 -10.77 12.09 -5.70
C PHE A 98 -10.59 13.61 -5.68
N ASP A 99 -9.98 14.14 -4.61
CA ASP A 99 -9.70 15.57 -4.50
C ASP A 99 -8.33 15.90 -5.10
N LYS A 100 -8.32 16.20 -6.40
CA LYS A 100 -7.09 16.57 -7.12
C LYS A 100 -6.38 17.77 -6.51
N GLY A 101 -7.13 18.75 -6.00
CA GLY A 101 -6.54 19.96 -5.41
C GLY A 101 -5.75 19.63 -4.15
N GLU A 102 -6.26 18.72 -3.32
CA GLU A 102 -5.57 18.30 -2.11
C GLU A 102 -4.38 17.37 -2.40
N LEU A 103 -4.46 16.55 -3.45
CA LEU A 103 -3.33 15.77 -3.94
C LEU A 103 -2.19 16.67 -4.46
N ASP A 104 -2.53 17.72 -5.23
CA ASP A 104 -1.55 18.69 -5.74
C ASP A 104 -0.82 19.41 -4.58
N LYS A 105 -1.56 19.88 -3.56
CA LYS A 105 -0.95 20.47 -2.36
C LYS A 105 -0.04 19.50 -1.63
N SER A 106 -0.46 18.24 -1.49
CA SER A 106 0.34 17.20 -0.85
C SER A 106 1.68 17.01 -1.57
N ILE A 107 1.65 16.91 -2.91
CA ILE A 107 2.85 16.78 -3.74
C ILE A 107 3.77 18.00 -3.56
N ASP A 108 3.22 19.21 -3.60
CA ASP A 108 4.00 20.44 -3.45
C ASP A 108 4.64 20.57 -2.06
N SER A 109 3.93 20.19 -0.99
CA SER A 109 4.50 20.15 0.36
C SER A 109 5.63 19.13 0.50
N ILE A 110 5.50 17.93 -0.09
CA ILE A 110 6.57 16.93 -0.07
C ILE A 110 7.80 17.43 -0.86
N LYS A 111 7.59 18.08 -2.00
CA LYS A 111 8.69 18.72 -2.74
C LYS A 111 9.40 19.77 -1.90
N ALA A 112 8.66 20.59 -1.15
CA ALA A 112 9.28 21.57 -0.27
C ALA A 112 10.17 20.93 0.82
N ILE A 113 9.85 19.71 1.28
CA ILE A 113 10.73 18.93 2.16
C ILE A 113 11.99 18.51 1.41
N LEU A 114 11.85 17.89 0.23
CA LEU A 114 12.96 17.42 -0.60
C LEU A 114 13.93 18.55 -0.99
N ASP A 115 13.39 19.74 -1.27
CA ASP A 115 14.15 20.89 -1.74
C ASP A 115 14.84 21.65 -0.59
N LYS A 116 14.18 21.75 0.58
CA LYS A 116 14.61 22.64 1.66
C LYS A 116 15.20 21.95 2.88
N ASN A 117 15.01 20.64 3.02
CA ASN A 117 15.56 19.89 4.15
C ASN A 117 16.79 19.09 3.71
N VAL A 118 17.76 19.01 4.62
CA VAL A 118 18.80 17.98 4.56
C VAL A 118 18.13 16.68 5.02
N LEU A 119 18.23 15.66 4.18
CA LEU A 119 17.61 14.36 4.39
C LEU A 119 18.69 13.29 4.30
N GLN A 120 18.52 12.20 5.05
CA GLN A 120 19.22 10.96 4.76
C GLN A 120 18.91 10.50 3.33
N ALA A 121 19.88 9.85 2.68
CA ALA A 121 19.74 9.40 1.30
C ALA A 121 18.53 8.45 1.12
N SER A 122 18.34 7.53 2.06
CA SER A 122 17.19 6.62 2.11
C SER A 122 15.85 7.35 2.15
N SER A 123 15.72 8.33 3.05
CA SER A 123 14.51 9.16 3.19
C SER A 123 14.24 9.98 1.93
N ARG A 124 15.28 10.56 1.33
CA ARG A 124 15.16 11.28 0.06
C ARG A 124 14.67 10.38 -1.08
N ASP A 125 15.26 9.19 -1.22
CA ASP A 125 14.89 8.24 -2.27
C ASP A 125 13.47 7.70 -2.09
N ALA A 126 13.04 7.44 -0.85
CA ALA A 126 11.67 7.04 -0.55
C ALA A 126 10.66 8.12 -0.95
N LEU A 127 10.87 9.36 -0.48
CA LEU A 127 9.98 10.47 -0.76
C LEU A 127 9.94 10.85 -2.25
N LEU A 128 11.06 10.72 -2.98
CA LEU A 128 11.08 10.91 -4.44
C LEU A 128 10.20 9.89 -5.15
N ARG A 129 10.34 8.60 -4.81
CA ARG A 129 9.50 7.53 -5.38
C ARG A 129 8.02 7.75 -5.10
N ASP A 130 7.69 8.21 -3.90
CA ASP A 130 6.32 8.51 -3.52
C ASP A 130 5.73 9.68 -4.31
N VAL A 131 6.49 10.77 -4.47
CA VAL A 131 6.07 11.92 -5.28
C VAL A 131 5.79 11.50 -6.72
N ASP A 132 6.64 10.65 -7.30
CA ASP A 132 6.42 10.15 -8.66
C ASP A 132 5.17 9.25 -8.76
N GLY A 133 4.94 8.40 -7.75
CA GLY A 133 3.70 7.62 -7.65
C GLY A 133 2.45 8.51 -7.54
N LEU A 134 2.50 9.54 -6.70
CA LEU A 134 1.37 10.47 -6.51
C LEU A 134 1.09 11.29 -7.78
N ARG A 135 2.13 11.69 -8.52
CA ARG A 135 1.99 12.35 -9.82
C ARG A 135 1.37 11.43 -10.86
N ALA A 136 1.83 10.18 -10.96
CA ALA A 136 1.21 9.21 -11.84
C ALA A 136 -0.27 9.06 -11.51
N ALA A 137 -0.62 8.89 -10.22
CA ALA A 137 -2.02 8.80 -9.79
C ALA A 137 -2.85 10.04 -10.13
N ARG A 138 -2.27 11.24 -9.99
CA ARG A 138 -2.90 12.50 -10.39
C ARG A 138 -3.22 12.54 -11.87
N ASP A 139 -2.28 12.12 -12.71
CA ASP A 139 -2.37 12.25 -14.17
C ASP A 139 -3.28 11.18 -14.77
N HIS A 140 -3.35 10.00 -14.16
CA HIS A 140 -4.20 8.89 -14.61
C HIS A 140 -5.68 9.00 -14.18
N ARG A 141 -6.07 10.05 -13.44
CA ARG A 141 -7.44 10.27 -12.91
C ARG A 141 -8.07 8.97 -12.38
N TYR A 142 -7.68 8.57 -11.17
CA TYR A 142 -8.48 7.67 -10.35
C TYR A 142 -9.91 8.22 -10.15
#